data_AF-A0A830EQP0-F1
#
_entry.id   AF-A0A830EQP0-F1
#
_cell.length_a   1.000
_cell.length_b   1.000
_cell.length_c   1.000
_cell.angle_alpha   90.00
_cell.angle_beta   90.00
_cell.angle_gamma   90.00
#
_symmetry.space_group_name_H-M   'P 1'
#
loop_
_entity.id
_entity.type
_entity.pdbx_description
1 polymer ?
#
loop_
_entity_poly.entity_id
_entity_poly.type
_entity_poly.pdbx_seq_one_letter_code
_entity_poly.pdbx_strand_id
1 'polypeptide(L)'
;MLGGLVAVAFLPLLVMWVVIADVGTFAYFLGFAGYFLVAHVVLPGWVYIDATGRGSDSATAWTGACFLVPFVGFVVYYFVGQPDAAYEVDPSARAP
;
A
#
# COMPACT_ATOMS: atom_id res chain seq x y z
N MET A 1 -0.73 -12.50 -17.03
CA MET A 1 -0.27 -13.42 -15.96
C MET A 1 -0.06 -12.71 -14.62
N LEU A 2 0.37 -11.43 -14.56
CA LEU A 2 0.53 -10.69 -13.29
C LEU A 2 -0.80 -10.26 -12.63
N GLY A 3 -1.74 -9.70 -13.40
CA GLY A 3 -3.03 -9.23 -12.87
C GLY A 3 -3.88 -10.33 -12.21
N GLY A 4 -3.78 -11.56 -12.69
CA GLY A 4 -4.43 -12.72 -12.06
C GLY A 4 -3.81 -13.10 -10.71
N LEU A 5 -2.48 -13.00 -10.58
CA LEU A 5 -1.77 -13.24 -9.32
C LEU A 5 -2.08 -12.17 -8.28
N VAL A 6 -2.20 -10.91 -8.70
CA VAL A 6 -2.66 -9.81 -7.83
C VAL A 6 -4.08 -10.08 -7.34
N ALA A 7 -5.01 -10.45 -8.23
CA ALA A 7 -6.39 -10.76 -7.83
C ALA A 7 -6.46 -11.93 -6.82
N VAL A 8 -5.60 -12.94 -6.96
CA VAL A 8 -5.47 -14.04 -5.98
C VAL A 8 -4.92 -13.55 -4.64
N ALA A 9 -4.00 -12.58 -4.62
CA ALA A 9 -3.51 -12.00 -3.36
C ALA A 9 -4.57 -11.18 -2.60
N PHE A 10 -5.57 -10.64 -3.31
CA PHE A 10 -6.71 -9.94 -2.71
C PHE A 10 -7.81 -10.87 -2.21
N LEU A 11 -7.82 -12.13 -2.63
CA LEU A 11 -8.83 -13.13 -2.25
C LEU A 11 -8.85 -13.40 -0.73
N PRO A 12 -7.71 -13.58 -0.04
CA PRO A 12 -7.67 -13.69 1.42
C PRO A 12 -8.17 -12.42 2.13
N LEU A 13 -7.87 -11.23 1.58
CA LEU A 13 -8.35 -9.95 2.13
C LEU A 13 -9.87 -9.80 1.99
N LEU A 14 -10.42 -10.22 0.86
CA LEU A 14 -11.86 -10.25 0.62
C LEU A 14 -12.57 -11.28 1.51
N VAL A 15 -12.01 -12.49 1.64
CA VAL A 15 -12.52 -13.54 2.53
C VAL A 15 -12.48 -13.06 3.98
N MET A 16 -11.37 -12.45 4.40
CA MET A 16 -11.25 -11.86 5.73
C MET A 16 -12.33 -10.79 5.94
N TRP A 17 -12.48 -9.85 5.02
CA TRP A 17 -13.50 -8.79 5.13
C TRP A 17 -14.92 -9.38 5.27
N VAL A 18 -15.30 -10.36 4.44
CA VAL A 18 -16.61 -11.04 4.53
C VAL A 18 -16.83 -11.71 5.88
N VAL A 19 -15.77 -12.21 6.53
CA VAL A 19 -15.85 -12.99 7.77
C VAL A 19 -15.96 -12.11 9.03
N ILE A 20 -15.39 -10.91 9.05
CA ILE A 20 -15.23 -10.12 10.30
C ILE A 20 -15.80 -8.70 10.28
N ALA A 21 -16.35 -8.21 9.17
CA ALA A 21 -16.68 -6.79 9.01
C ALA A 21 -18.16 -6.51 8.71
N ASP A 22 -18.69 -5.40 9.23
CA ASP A 22 -20.03 -4.90 8.87
C ASP A 22 -19.98 -4.05 7.57
N VAL A 23 -21.15 -3.75 7.00
CA VAL A 23 -21.27 -2.96 5.75
C VAL A 23 -20.64 -1.56 5.87
N GLY A 24 -20.60 -0.96 7.06
CA GLY A 24 -19.97 0.33 7.32
C GLY A 24 -18.45 0.30 7.13
N THR A 25 -17.80 -0.84 7.41
CA THR A 25 -16.36 -1.01 7.17
C THR A 25 -15.99 -1.32 5.70
N PHE A 26 -16.99 -1.60 4.84
CA PHE A 26 -16.76 -1.89 3.43
C PHE A 26 -16.13 -0.71 2.67
N ALA A 27 -16.49 0.52 3.02
CA ALA A 27 -15.92 1.71 2.41
C ALA A 27 -14.40 1.80 2.66
N TYR A 28 -13.95 1.44 3.88
CA TYR A 28 -12.53 1.39 4.20
C TYR A 28 -11.81 0.27 3.43
N PHE A 29 -12.44 -0.90 3.31
CA PHE A 29 -11.91 -1.99 2.51
C PHE A 29 -11.75 -1.59 1.03
N LEU A 30 -12.80 -1.00 0.43
CA LEU A 30 -12.75 -0.52 -0.95
C LEU A 30 -11.70 0.58 -1.14
N GLY A 31 -11.61 1.52 -0.20
CA GLY A 31 -10.60 2.58 -0.20
C GLY A 31 -9.19 2.00 -0.17
N PHE A 32 -8.93 1.05 0.73
CA PHE A 32 -7.65 0.37 0.82
C PHE A 32 -7.33 -0.44 -0.44
N ALA A 33 -8.29 -1.20 -0.95
CA ALA A 33 -8.12 -2.01 -2.16
C ALA A 33 -7.82 -1.13 -3.38
N GLY A 34 -8.56 -0.03 -3.54
CA GLY A 34 -8.33 0.95 -4.60
C GLY A 34 -6.94 1.59 -4.49
N TYR A 35 -6.58 2.06 -3.30
CA TYR A 35 -5.24 2.58 -3.01
C TYR A 35 -4.15 1.57 -3.37
N PHE A 36 -4.28 0.32 -2.91
CA PHE A 36 -3.27 -0.70 -3.13
C PHE A 36 -3.10 -1.02 -4.62
N LEU A 37 -4.20 -1.20 -5.35
CA LEU A 37 -4.16 -1.47 -6.79
C LEU A 37 -3.52 -0.32 -7.57
N VAL A 38 -3.87 0.92 -7.24
CA VAL A 38 -3.29 2.09 -7.91
C VAL A 38 -1.79 2.19 -7.61
N ALA A 39 -1.41 2.16 -6.34
CA ALA A 39 -0.04 2.40 -5.90
C ALA A 39 0.94 1.26 -6.27
N HIS A 40 0.48 0.00 -6.29
CA HIS A 40 1.36 -1.15 -6.45
C HIS A 40 1.22 -1.84 -7.81
N VAL A 41 0.19 -1.52 -8.61
CA VAL A 41 -0.05 -2.18 -9.89
C VAL A 41 -0.13 -1.17 -11.03
N VAL A 42 -1.08 -0.23 -10.94
CA VAL A 42 -1.33 0.72 -12.04
C VAL A 42 -0.13 1.64 -12.24
N LEU A 43 0.35 2.30 -11.19
CA LEU A 43 1.48 3.22 -11.28
C LEU A 43 2.79 2.52 -11.64
N PRO A 44 3.23 1.43 -10.97
CA PRO A 44 4.46 0.74 -11.32
C PRO A 44 4.40 0.14 -12.74
N GLY A 45 3.25 -0.41 -13.13
CA GLY A 45 3.03 -0.92 -14.48
C GLY A 45 3.13 0.18 -15.55
N TRP A 46 2.54 1.35 -15.30
CA TRP A 46 2.66 2.50 -16.18
C TRP A 46 4.12 2.99 -16.28
N VAL A 47 4.82 3.12 -15.15
CA VAL A 47 6.25 3.51 -15.10
C VAL A 47 7.10 2.53 -15.91
N TYR A 48 6.84 1.23 -15.80
CA TYR A 48 7.57 0.23 -16.57
C TYR A 48 7.39 0.43 -18.08
N ILE A 49 6.14 0.62 -18.53
CA ILE A 49 5.81 0.80 -19.94
C ILE A 49 6.42 2.10 -20.48
N ASP A 50 6.31 3.22 -19.75
CA ASP A 50 6.88 4.51 -20.17
C ASP A 50 8.42 4.45 -20.22
N ALA A 51 9.07 3.91 -19.18
CA ALA A 51 10.52 3.79 -19.14
C ALA A 51 11.07 2.89 -20.25
N THR A 52 10.40 1.77 -20.53
CA THR A 52 10.77 0.87 -21.65
C THR A 52 10.55 1.57 -22.99
N GLY A 53 9.41 2.26 -23.17
CA GLY A 53 9.09 2.99 -24.40
C GLY A 53 10.06 4.13 -24.70
N ARG A 54 10.72 4.69 -23.67
CA ARG A 54 11.77 5.71 -23.80
C ARG A 54 13.19 5.14 -23.90
N GLY A 55 13.35 3.82 -23.92
CA GLY A 55 14.67 3.17 -24.01
C GLY A 55 15.53 3.34 -22.75
N SER A 56 14.91 3.41 -21.57
CA SER A 56 15.65 3.49 -20.31
C SER A 56 16.37 2.17 -20.00
N ASP A 57 17.68 2.22 -19.74
CA ASP A 57 18.48 1.06 -19.30
C ASP A 57 18.12 0.58 -17.88
N SER A 58 17.28 1.32 -17.17
CA SER A 58 16.93 1.07 -15.77
C SER A 58 15.42 1.02 -15.53
N ALA A 59 14.62 0.62 -16.53
CA ALA A 59 13.16 0.55 -16.42
C ALA A 59 12.69 -0.25 -15.19
N THR A 60 13.30 -1.40 -14.91
CA THR A 60 12.99 -2.22 -13.74
C THR A 60 13.32 -1.51 -12.42
N ALA A 61 14.40 -0.73 -12.37
CA ALA A 61 14.76 0.03 -11.17
C ALA A 61 13.74 1.14 -10.89
N TRP A 62 13.28 1.84 -11.93
CA TRP A 62 12.23 2.86 -11.79
C TRP A 62 10.89 2.27 -11.34
N THR A 63 10.51 1.12 -11.91
CA THR A 63 9.31 0.39 -11.48
C THR A 63 9.40 -0.07 -10.03
N GLY A 64 10.55 -0.63 -9.63
CA GLY A 64 10.80 -1.04 -8.25
C GLY A 64 10.75 0.14 -7.28
N ALA A 65 11.37 1.26 -7.63
CA ALA A 65 11.32 2.47 -6.84
C ALA A 65 9.86 2.96 -6.67
N CYS A 66 9.10 3.04 -7.77
CA CYS A 66 7.68 3.42 -7.75
C CYS A 66 6.84 2.51 -6.83
N PHE A 67 7.05 1.20 -6.93
CA PHE A 67 6.37 0.21 -6.07
C PHE A 67 6.69 0.38 -4.59
N LEU A 68 7.92 0.81 -4.25
CA LEU A 68 8.39 0.94 -2.87
C LEU A 68 8.11 2.32 -2.23
N VAL A 69 7.72 3.35 -3.00
CA VAL A 69 7.38 4.69 -2.47
C VAL A 69 6.39 4.65 -1.29
N PRO A 70 5.32 3.81 -1.30
CA PRO A 70 4.41 3.69 -0.16
C PRO A 70 5.07 3.39 1.20
N PHE A 71 6.25 2.77 1.22
CA PHE A 71 6.98 2.43 2.45
C PHE A 71 7.80 3.59 3.03
N VAL A 72 7.95 4.69 2.29
CA VAL A 72 8.79 5.83 2.71
C VAL A 72 8.31 6.43 4.04
N GLY A 73 6.99 6.54 4.25
CA GLY A 73 6.44 7.04 5.52
C GLY A 73 6.83 6.19 6.73
N PHE A 74 6.77 4.86 6.57
CA PHE A 74 7.22 3.92 7.61
C PHE A 74 8.71 4.10 7.90
N VAL A 75 9.55 4.15 6.86
CA VAL A 75 11.00 4.32 7.01
C VAL A 75 11.32 5.64 7.72
N VAL A 76 10.70 6.74 7.29
CA VAL A 76 10.89 8.05 7.93
C VAL A 76 10.45 8.02 9.38
N TYR A 77 9.29 7.46 9.69
CA TYR A 77 8.83 7.33 11.07
C TYR A 77 9.79 6.50 11.91
N TYR A 78 10.27 5.38 11.39
CA TYR A 78 11.17 4.49 12.13
C TYR A 78 12.49 5.16 12.49
N PHE A 79 13.09 5.93 11.57
CA PHE A 79 14.37 6.58 11.81
C PHE A 79 14.28 7.95 12.48
N VAL A 80 13.17 8.67 12.32
CA VAL A 80 13.03 10.07 12.79
C VAL A 80 12.00 10.20 13.92
N GLY A 81 10.95 9.37 13.92
CA GLY A 81 9.81 9.46 14.83
C GLY A 81 10.02 8.84 16.22
N GLN A 82 11.23 8.33 16.52
CA GLN A 82 11.59 7.73 17.81
C GLN A 82 10.65 6.58 18.24
N PRO A 83 10.52 5.51 17.43
CA PRO A 83 9.63 4.38 17.76
C PRO A 83 9.98 3.68 19.09
N ASP A 84 11.22 3.85 19.58
CA ASP A 84 11.71 3.26 20.82
C ASP A 84 11.40 4.11 22.08
N ALA A 85 10.82 5.31 21.91
CA ALA A 85 10.36 6.11 23.04
C ALA A 85 9.27 5.35 23.82
N ALA A 86 9.17 5.62 25.13
CA ALA A 86 8.13 5.01 25.95
C ALA A 86 6.75 5.35 25.37
N TYR A 87 5.93 4.32 25.16
CA TYR A 87 4.58 4.50 24.65
C TYR A 87 3.71 5.20 25.70
N GLU A 88 3.58 6.51 25.57
CA GLU A 88 2.70 7.33 26.41
C GLU A 88 1.29 7.35 25.81
N VAL A 89 0.37 6.62 26.43
CA VAL A 89 -1.06 6.76 26.13
C VAL A 89 -1.56 7.97 26.91
N ASP A 90 -1.78 9.09 26.22
CA ASP A 90 -2.48 10.22 26.83
C ASP A 90 -3.91 9.79 27.19
N PRO A 91 -4.29 9.71 28.49
CA PRO A 91 -5.62 9.31 28.90
C PRO A 91 -6.70 10.30 28.43
N SER A 92 -6.32 11.54 28.10
CA SER A 92 -7.22 12.61 27.64
C SER A 92 -7.49 12.57 26.13
N ALA A 93 -6.74 11.80 25.36
CA ALA A 93 -6.91 11.65 23.91
C ALA A 93 -8.09 10.74 23.51
N ARG A 94 -8.73 10.06 24.48
CA ARG A 94 -10.04 9.46 24.26
C ARG A 94 -11.07 10.60 24.18
N ALA A 95 -11.37 11.04 22.96
CA ALA A 95 -12.56 11.85 22.73
C ALA A 95 -13.80 11.11 23.29
N PRO A 96 -14.76 11.83 23.92
CA PRO A 96 -15.92 11.25 24.58
C PRO A 96 -16.85 10.48 23.63
#